data_AF-A0A839HMN6-F1
#
_entry.id   AF-A0A839HMN6-F1
#
_cell.length_a   1.000
_cell.length_b   1.000
_cell.length_c   1.000
_cell.angle_alpha   90.00
_cell.angle_beta   90.00
_cell.angle_gamma   90.00
#
_symmetry.space_group_name_H-M   'P 1'
#
loop_
_entity.id
_entity.type
_entity.pdbx_description
1 polymer ?
#
loop_
_entity_poly.entity_id
_entity_poly.type
_entity_poly.pdbx_seq_one_letter_code
_entity_poly.pdbx_strand_id
1 'polypeptide(L)'
;EAFKDLLKNWARPLGLTFIAEYPLTTAFKTRISVDGALLHELRLPLGYWEAKDIDDDLDAEINKKFARGYPQDNLLFTDDRTAVLFQQGQEIGRCEMTDPPALERLLNQFFAFERQEIADFRAAVVQFKQDLPTVLVALRELIAQHAATHSAFQSAAQAFLIQAQAVINPDLTADDVREMLIQHILTEDIFAQIFDESDFHQHNNVARSLYALEAVFFTGALKKKTLRSLAPYYAAIKATAARLASHNEKQTFLKVIYENFYRVYNPKAADRLGVIYTPNEIVRFMIASADWLCQRHFGRYLIDKDVDILDPASGTGTFICELLEYFRGQPAKLAYKYHHELYANEVAILPYYVANLNIEATYAGITGEYA
;
A
#
# COMPACT_ATOMS: atom_id res chain seq x y z
N GLU A 1 12.83 10.45 -25.30
CA GLU A 1 12.04 9.79 -26.36
C GLU A 1 10.75 10.57 -26.55
N ALA A 2 10.47 11.04 -27.76
CA ALA A 2 9.34 11.94 -28.02
C ALA A 2 7.98 11.30 -27.66
N PHE A 3 7.79 10.02 -27.97
CA PHE A 3 6.53 9.32 -27.67
C PHE A 3 6.31 9.09 -26.17
N LYS A 4 7.37 8.76 -25.44
CA LYS A 4 7.34 8.68 -23.96
C LYS A 4 6.88 9.99 -23.32
N ASP A 5 7.38 11.11 -23.81
CA ASP A 5 6.99 12.43 -23.28
C ASP A 5 5.57 12.82 -23.71
N LEU A 6 5.12 12.38 -24.88
CA LEU A 6 3.71 12.47 -25.29
C LEU A 6 2.80 11.72 -24.30
N LEU A 7 3.11 10.46 -23.98
CA LEU A 7 2.33 9.67 -23.02
C LEU A 7 2.28 10.32 -21.64
N LYS A 8 3.40 10.85 -21.15
CA LYS A 8 3.44 11.60 -19.87
C LYS A 8 2.53 12.83 -19.89
N ASN A 9 2.53 13.58 -20.99
CA ASN A 9 1.71 14.78 -21.13
C ASN A 9 0.21 14.46 -21.16
N TRP A 10 -0.17 13.34 -21.79
CA TRP A 10 -1.55 12.82 -21.75
C TRP A 10 -1.95 12.26 -20.37
N ALA A 11 -1.01 11.63 -19.67
CA ALA A 11 -1.24 11.05 -18.34
C ALA A 11 -1.52 12.10 -17.27
N ARG A 12 -0.75 13.21 -17.26
CA ARG A 12 -0.81 14.25 -16.23
C ARG A 12 -2.21 14.84 -15.97
N PRO A 13 -2.99 15.30 -16.98
CA PRO A 13 -4.33 15.85 -16.74
C PRO A 13 -5.35 14.80 -16.23
N LEU A 14 -5.07 13.51 -16.44
CA LEU A 14 -5.91 12.40 -15.99
C LEU A 14 -5.51 11.87 -14.60
N GLY A 15 -4.54 12.49 -13.94
CA GLY A 15 -4.02 12.02 -12.65
C GLY A 15 -3.24 10.70 -12.75
N LEU A 16 -2.81 10.32 -13.95
CA LEU A 16 -2.04 9.09 -14.19
C LEU A 16 -0.55 9.36 -14.06
N THR A 17 0.17 8.38 -13.51
CA THR A 17 1.64 8.40 -13.39
C THR A 17 2.25 7.46 -14.42
N PHE A 18 3.13 7.97 -15.27
CA PHE A 18 3.92 7.15 -16.19
C PHE A 18 5.21 6.68 -15.49
N ILE A 19 5.46 5.37 -15.48
CA ILE A 19 6.70 4.77 -15.01
C ILE A 19 7.40 4.10 -16.20
N ALA A 20 8.67 4.46 -16.43
CA ALA A 20 9.49 3.84 -17.45
C ALA A 20 10.07 2.51 -16.95
N GLU A 21 10.33 1.56 -17.86
CA GLU A 21 10.95 0.26 -17.54
C GLU A 21 10.24 -0.45 -16.37
N TYR A 22 8.93 -0.60 -16.51
CA TYR A 22 8.09 -1.11 -15.43
C TYR A 22 8.19 -2.65 -15.34
N PRO A 23 8.68 -3.20 -14.22
CA PRO A 23 8.78 -4.65 -14.05
C PRO A 23 7.39 -5.25 -13.77
N LEU A 24 7.11 -6.42 -14.36
CA LEU A 24 5.89 -7.16 -14.07
C LEU A 24 6.11 -8.68 -14.10
N THR A 25 5.22 -9.41 -13.40
CA THR A 25 5.17 -10.87 -13.44
C THR A 25 4.03 -11.31 -14.34
N THR A 26 4.33 -12.09 -15.38
CA THR A 26 3.35 -12.56 -16.36
C THR A 26 2.44 -13.64 -15.79
N ALA A 27 1.36 -13.97 -16.51
CA ALA A 27 0.50 -15.12 -16.19
C ALA A 27 1.27 -16.45 -16.13
N PHE A 28 2.39 -16.55 -16.84
CA PHE A 28 3.29 -17.71 -16.80
C PHE A 28 4.30 -17.67 -15.65
N LYS A 29 4.14 -16.75 -14.69
CA LYS A 29 5.04 -16.53 -13.55
C LYS A 29 6.48 -16.17 -13.95
N THR A 30 6.67 -15.61 -15.15
CA THR A 30 7.98 -15.10 -15.59
C THR A 30 8.07 -13.60 -15.33
N ARG A 31 9.25 -13.13 -14.90
CA ARG A 31 9.51 -11.70 -14.74
C ARG A 31 9.89 -11.09 -16.07
N ILE A 32 9.21 -10.02 -16.45
CA ILE A 32 9.50 -9.21 -17.63
C ILE A 32 9.54 -7.73 -17.25
N SER A 33 10.00 -6.88 -18.18
CA SER A 33 9.88 -5.43 -18.07
C SER A 33 9.22 -4.91 -19.35
N VAL A 34 8.34 -3.94 -19.20
CA VAL A 34 7.75 -3.16 -20.31
C VAL A 34 8.38 -1.78 -20.34
N ASP A 35 8.42 -1.17 -21.52
CA ASP A 35 9.08 0.13 -21.71
C ASP A 35 8.38 1.27 -20.94
N GLY A 36 7.06 1.15 -20.78
CA GLY A 36 6.29 2.03 -19.92
C GLY A 36 5.03 1.41 -19.32
N ALA A 37 4.64 1.90 -18.15
CA ALA A 37 3.35 1.64 -17.55
C ALA A 37 2.67 2.96 -17.14
N LEU A 38 1.38 3.07 -17.46
CA LEU A 38 0.51 4.12 -16.94
C LEU A 38 -0.19 3.57 -15.70
N LEU A 39 0.03 4.21 -14.57
CA LEU A 39 -0.57 3.83 -13.30
C LEU A 39 -1.63 4.86 -12.88
N HIS A 40 -2.76 4.37 -12.39
CA HIS A 40 -3.75 5.20 -11.69
C HIS A 40 -3.20 5.62 -10.30
N GLU A 41 -3.88 6.54 -9.61
CA GLU A 41 -3.61 6.92 -8.22
C GLU A 41 -3.47 5.72 -7.26
N LEU A 42 -4.09 4.58 -7.57
CA LEU A 42 -4.01 3.34 -6.81
C LEU A 42 -2.74 2.52 -7.09
N ARG A 43 -1.83 3.07 -7.91
CA ARG A 43 -0.69 2.38 -8.55
C ARG A 43 -1.06 1.10 -9.30
N LEU A 44 -2.35 0.95 -9.63
CA LEU A 44 -2.85 -0.10 -10.49
C LEU A 44 -2.55 0.27 -11.96
N PRO A 45 -2.00 -0.66 -12.76
CA PRO A 45 -1.74 -0.41 -14.17
C PRO A 45 -3.05 -0.19 -14.94
N LEU A 46 -3.19 1.00 -15.53
CA LEU A 46 -4.23 1.32 -16.51
C LEU A 46 -3.88 0.65 -17.85
N GLY A 47 -2.63 0.76 -18.25
CA GLY A 47 -2.14 0.23 -19.51
C GLY A 47 -0.63 0.26 -19.57
N TYR A 48 -0.10 -0.48 -20.54
CA TYR A 48 1.32 -0.64 -20.77
C TYR A 48 1.68 -0.10 -22.14
N TRP A 49 2.94 0.27 -22.30
CA TRP A 49 3.51 0.74 -23.55
C TRP A 49 4.80 -0.05 -23.82
N GLU A 50 4.93 -0.49 -25.07
CA GLU A 50 6.10 -1.20 -25.56
C GLU A 50 6.55 -0.56 -26.88
N ALA A 51 7.81 -0.13 -26.92
CA ALA A 51 8.45 0.47 -28.09
C ALA A 51 9.30 -0.57 -28.83
N LYS A 52 9.32 -0.50 -30.16
CA LYS A 52 10.10 -1.37 -31.05
C LYS A 52 10.83 -0.51 -32.08
N ASP A 53 11.90 -1.07 -32.64
CA ASP A 53 12.70 -0.38 -33.64
C ASP A 53 12.06 -0.51 -35.03
N ILE A 54 12.32 0.46 -35.91
CA ILE A 54 11.73 0.53 -37.26
C ILE A 54 12.08 -0.66 -38.17
N ASP A 55 13.17 -1.36 -37.86
CA ASP A 55 13.64 -2.52 -38.62
C ASP A 55 12.97 -3.83 -38.16
N ASP A 56 12.22 -3.80 -37.06
CA ASP A 56 11.47 -4.96 -36.57
C ASP A 56 10.15 -5.14 -37.33
N ASP A 57 9.76 -6.40 -37.56
CA ASP A 57 8.38 -6.72 -37.92
C ASP A 57 7.51 -6.58 -36.66
N LEU A 58 6.78 -5.48 -36.58
CA LEU A 58 5.95 -5.14 -35.42
C LEU A 58 4.94 -6.25 -35.09
N ASP A 59 4.33 -6.89 -36.09
CA ASP A 59 3.35 -7.95 -35.88
C ASP A 59 4.03 -9.23 -35.35
N ALA A 60 5.22 -9.55 -35.85
CA ALA A 60 6.00 -10.66 -35.32
C ALA A 60 6.41 -10.45 -33.86
N GLU A 61 6.83 -9.23 -33.50
CA GLU A 61 7.21 -8.88 -32.13
C GLU A 61 5.99 -8.85 -31.18
N ILE A 62 4.84 -8.33 -31.61
CA ILE A 62 3.58 -8.41 -30.86
C ILE A 62 3.25 -9.87 -30.53
N ASN A 63 3.27 -10.76 -31.54
CA ASN A 63 2.98 -12.18 -31.36
C ASN A 63 3.96 -12.86 -30.38
N LYS A 64 5.25 -12.55 -30.48
CA LYS A 64 6.30 -13.07 -29.60
C LYS A 64 6.11 -12.59 -28.16
N LYS A 65 5.68 -11.35 -27.94
CA LYS A 65 5.41 -10.79 -26.61
C LYS A 65 4.20 -11.45 -25.98
N PHE A 66 3.11 -11.64 -26.71
CA PHE A 66 1.96 -12.38 -26.22
C PHE A 66 2.26 -13.84 -25.92
N ALA A 67 3.07 -14.51 -26.75
CA ALA A 67 3.56 -15.87 -26.48
C ALA A 67 4.38 -15.96 -25.18
N ARG A 68 5.04 -14.87 -24.78
CA ARG A 68 5.77 -14.74 -23.49
C ARG A 68 4.87 -14.37 -22.31
N GLY A 69 3.58 -14.14 -22.53
CA GLY A 69 2.59 -13.85 -21.48
C GLY A 69 2.47 -12.36 -21.12
N TYR A 70 2.83 -11.47 -22.05
CA TYR A 70 2.56 -10.03 -21.89
C TYR A 70 1.06 -9.78 -21.73
N PRO A 71 0.67 -8.77 -20.93
CA PRO A 71 -0.73 -8.42 -20.69
C PRO A 71 -1.43 -7.99 -21.98
N GLN A 72 -2.69 -8.38 -22.13
CA GLN A 72 -3.48 -8.10 -23.34
C GLN A 72 -4.68 -7.18 -23.10
N ASP A 73 -4.87 -6.69 -21.87
CA ASP A 73 -6.07 -5.93 -21.52
C ASP A 73 -6.03 -4.48 -22.01
N ASN A 74 -4.85 -3.87 -22.04
CA ASN A 74 -4.60 -2.50 -22.54
C ASN A 74 -3.10 -2.29 -22.76
N LEU A 75 -2.60 -2.67 -23.94
CA LEU A 75 -1.19 -2.59 -24.31
C LEU A 75 -1.05 -1.86 -25.64
N LEU A 76 -0.27 -0.78 -25.62
CA LEU A 76 0.05 0.02 -26.80
C LEU A 76 1.45 -0.36 -27.30
N PHE A 77 1.51 -0.88 -28.51
CA PHE A 77 2.76 -1.12 -29.22
C PHE A 77 3.06 0.02 -30.17
N THR A 78 4.32 0.42 -30.26
CA THR A 78 4.75 1.47 -31.17
C THR A 78 6.08 1.15 -31.79
N ASP A 79 6.25 1.49 -33.06
CA ASP A 79 7.54 1.76 -33.67
C ASP A 79 7.57 3.20 -34.20
N ASP A 80 8.58 3.57 -35.00
CA ASP A 80 8.71 4.91 -35.58
C ASP A 80 7.62 5.26 -36.63
N ARG A 81 6.87 4.27 -37.12
CA ARG A 81 5.87 4.42 -38.18
C ARG A 81 4.45 4.15 -37.72
N THR A 82 4.24 3.20 -36.83
CA THR A 82 2.92 2.63 -36.54
C THR A 82 2.69 2.53 -35.03
N ALA A 83 1.48 2.86 -34.61
CA ALA A 83 0.96 2.57 -33.27
C ALA A 83 -0.16 1.54 -33.37
N VAL A 84 -0.15 0.54 -32.49
CA VAL A 84 -1.16 -0.53 -32.42
C VAL A 84 -1.65 -0.67 -30.99
N LEU A 85 -2.97 -0.61 -30.79
CA LEU A 85 -3.60 -0.76 -29.49
C LEU A 85 -4.29 -2.11 -29.38
N PHE A 86 -3.91 -2.88 -28.35
CA PHE A 86 -4.63 -4.09 -27.95
C PHE A 86 -5.41 -3.86 -26.65
N GLN A 87 -6.67 -4.24 -26.65
CA GLN A 87 -7.49 -4.32 -25.44
C GLN A 87 -8.26 -5.63 -25.39
N GLN A 88 -8.32 -6.23 -24.21
CA GLN A 88 -9.01 -7.51 -23.96
C GLN A 88 -8.66 -8.61 -24.98
N GLY A 89 -7.40 -8.67 -25.42
CA GLY A 89 -6.92 -9.67 -26.39
C GLY A 89 -7.29 -9.38 -27.85
N GLN A 90 -7.86 -8.22 -28.16
CA GLN A 90 -8.23 -7.81 -29.52
C GLN A 90 -7.45 -6.55 -29.93
N GLU A 91 -7.05 -6.49 -31.21
CA GLU A 91 -6.55 -5.25 -31.81
C GLU A 91 -7.72 -4.28 -31.97
N ILE A 92 -7.70 -3.18 -31.22
CA ILE A 92 -8.75 -2.17 -31.23
C ILE A 92 -8.53 -1.16 -32.36
N GLY A 93 -7.27 -0.88 -32.66
CA GLY A 93 -6.92 0.05 -33.71
C GLY A 93 -5.43 0.06 -34.02
N ARG A 94 -5.14 0.53 -35.23
CA ARG A 94 -3.81 0.74 -35.77
C ARG A 94 -3.79 2.04 -36.57
N CYS A 95 -2.73 2.82 -36.41
CA CYS A 95 -2.55 4.04 -37.17
C CYS A 95 -1.07 4.34 -37.44
N GLU A 96 -0.82 5.13 -38.49
CA GLU A 96 0.49 5.71 -38.75
C GLU A 96 0.79 6.84 -37.75
N MET A 97 2.02 6.89 -37.24
CA MET A 97 2.53 7.96 -36.36
C MET A 97 2.46 9.34 -37.01
N THR A 98 2.48 9.38 -38.35
CA THR A 98 2.38 10.61 -39.14
C THR A 98 0.93 11.06 -39.40
N ASP A 99 -0.08 10.36 -38.87
CA ASP A 99 -1.50 10.74 -38.93
C ASP A 99 -1.99 11.20 -37.54
N PRO A 100 -1.84 12.49 -37.18
CA PRO A 100 -2.20 12.99 -35.85
C PRO A 100 -3.68 12.74 -35.48
N PRO A 101 -4.68 12.97 -36.36
CA PRO A 101 -6.07 12.64 -36.04
C PRO A 101 -6.31 11.16 -35.73
N ALA A 102 -5.65 10.23 -36.43
CA ALA A 102 -5.79 8.81 -36.14
C ALA A 102 -5.09 8.42 -34.83
N LEU A 103 -3.89 8.94 -34.61
CA LEU A 103 -3.15 8.73 -33.37
C LEU A 103 -3.88 9.29 -32.15
N GLU A 104 -4.48 10.48 -32.26
CA GLU A 104 -5.28 11.07 -31.19
C GLU A 104 -6.49 10.19 -30.84
N ARG A 105 -7.19 9.62 -31.83
CA ARG A 105 -8.29 8.67 -31.56
C ARG A 105 -7.80 7.42 -30.85
N LEU A 106 -6.67 6.87 -31.28
CA LEU A 106 -6.07 5.68 -30.67
C LEU A 106 -5.66 5.94 -29.21
N LEU A 107 -4.99 7.08 -28.95
CA LEU A 107 -4.61 7.49 -27.61
C LEU A 107 -5.84 7.75 -26.73
N ASN A 108 -6.88 8.40 -27.25
CA ASN A 108 -8.13 8.57 -26.50
C ASN A 108 -8.71 7.21 -26.05
N GLN A 109 -8.68 6.18 -26.89
CA GLN A 109 -9.13 4.83 -26.50
C GLN A 109 -8.21 4.17 -25.47
N PHE A 110 -6.89 4.34 -25.62
CA PHE A 110 -5.90 3.82 -24.68
C PHE A 110 -6.06 4.43 -23.28
N PHE A 111 -6.24 5.74 -23.19
CA PHE A 111 -6.36 6.49 -21.94
C PHE A 111 -7.78 6.44 -21.33
N ALA A 112 -8.82 6.26 -22.14
CA ALA A 112 -10.18 6.06 -21.66
C ALA A 112 -10.45 4.63 -21.17
N PHE A 113 -9.49 3.73 -21.32
CA PHE A 113 -9.65 2.35 -20.88
C PHE A 113 -9.81 2.28 -19.36
N GLU A 114 -10.95 1.76 -18.93
CA GLU A 114 -11.22 1.46 -17.54
C GLU A 114 -11.35 -0.05 -17.36
N ARG A 115 -10.43 -0.62 -16.58
CA ARG A 115 -10.57 -1.99 -16.11
C ARG A 115 -11.80 -2.08 -15.22
N GLN A 116 -12.66 -3.07 -15.44
CA GLN A 116 -13.86 -3.26 -14.64
C GLN A 116 -13.55 -3.30 -13.15
N GLU A 117 -12.40 -3.85 -12.76
CA GLU A 117 -12.00 -3.94 -11.36
C GLU A 117 -11.59 -2.60 -10.76
N ILE A 118 -11.01 -1.71 -11.57
CA ILE A 118 -10.75 -0.33 -11.15
C ILE A 118 -12.09 0.40 -11.00
N ALA A 119 -13.03 0.17 -11.92
CA ALA A 119 -14.39 0.71 -11.81
C ALA A 119 -15.10 0.24 -10.54
N ASP A 120 -15.08 -1.06 -10.30
CA ASP A 120 -15.70 -1.70 -9.14
C ASP A 120 -15.07 -1.20 -7.84
N PHE A 121 -13.74 -1.09 -7.79
CA PHE A 121 -13.04 -0.55 -6.64
C PHE A 121 -13.38 0.92 -6.41
N ARG A 122 -13.39 1.76 -7.45
CA ARG A 122 -13.79 3.18 -7.34
C ARG A 122 -15.23 3.33 -6.87
N ALA A 123 -16.15 2.55 -7.43
CA ALA A 123 -17.54 2.51 -6.99
C ALA A 123 -17.65 2.09 -5.52
N ALA A 124 -16.87 1.09 -5.09
CA ALA A 124 -16.84 0.64 -3.71
C ALA A 124 -16.26 1.70 -2.76
N VAL A 125 -15.25 2.47 -3.16
CA VAL A 125 -14.72 3.62 -2.37
C VAL A 125 -15.78 4.71 -2.24
N VAL A 126 -16.51 5.02 -3.32
CA VAL A 126 -17.60 6.02 -3.29
C VAL A 126 -18.70 5.58 -2.34
N GLN A 127 -19.11 4.31 -2.41
CA GLN A 127 -20.11 3.74 -1.51
C GLN A 127 -19.63 3.72 -0.06
N PHE A 128 -18.38 3.30 0.18
CA PHE A 128 -17.74 3.35 1.49
C PHE A 128 -17.77 4.75 2.10
N LYS A 129 -17.50 5.79 1.30
CA LYS A 129 -17.56 7.18 1.75
C LYS A 129 -18.96 7.61 2.21
N GLN A 130 -20.00 7.05 1.59
CA GLN A 130 -21.40 7.32 1.95
C GLN A 130 -21.82 6.56 3.21
N ASP A 131 -21.37 5.31 3.35
CA ASP A 131 -21.82 4.40 4.42
C ASP A 131 -21.01 4.56 5.72
N LEU A 132 -19.73 4.92 5.63
CA LEU A 132 -18.84 5.01 6.80
C LEU A 132 -19.38 5.92 7.91
N PRO A 133 -19.92 7.13 7.64
CA PRO A 133 -20.45 7.99 8.70
C PRO A 133 -21.53 7.32 9.55
N THR A 134 -22.45 6.57 8.91
CA THR A 134 -23.51 5.84 9.64
C THR A 134 -22.93 4.71 10.48
N VAL A 135 -21.95 3.97 9.96
CA VAL A 135 -21.26 2.91 10.70
C VAL A 135 -20.49 3.49 11.90
N LEU A 136 -19.84 4.64 11.74
CA LEU A 136 -19.12 5.31 12.82
C LEU A 136 -20.04 5.75 13.95
N VAL A 137 -21.21 6.30 13.63
CA VAL A 137 -22.22 6.65 14.63
C VAL A 137 -22.65 5.40 15.40
N ALA A 138 -23.00 4.33 14.68
CA ALA A 138 -23.42 3.07 15.31
C ALA A 138 -22.32 2.47 16.21
N LEU A 139 -21.05 2.46 15.77
CA LEU A 139 -19.93 1.98 16.57
C LEU A 139 -19.70 2.83 17.82
N ARG A 140 -19.72 4.16 17.69
CA ARG A 140 -19.56 5.08 18.82
C ARG A 140 -20.67 4.91 19.85
N GLU A 141 -21.92 4.81 19.42
CA GLU A 141 -23.07 4.58 20.30
C GLU A 141 -22.97 3.23 21.01
N LEU A 142 -22.64 2.15 20.28
CA LEU A 142 -22.44 0.82 20.84
C LEU A 142 -21.34 0.83 21.90
N ILE A 143 -20.18 1.42 21.60
CA ILE A 143 -19.06 1.49 22.54
C ILE A 143 -19.43 2.33 23.76
N ALA A 144 -20.09 3.48 23.58
CA ALA A 144 -20.53 4.32 24.69
C ALA A 144 -21.53 3.60 25.61
N GLN A 145 -22.47 2.85 25.04
CA GLN A 145 -23.43 2.07 25.80
C GLN A 145 -22.73 0.99 26.64
N HIS A 146 -21.78 0.26 26.06
CA HIS A 146 -21.03 -0.78 26.76
C HIS A 146 -20.09 -0.18 27.83
N ALA A 147 -19.45 0.95 27.55
CA ALA A 147 -18.65 1.68 28.52
C ALA A 147 -19.49 2.14 29.73
N ALA A 148 -20.78 2.42 29.55
CA ALA A 148 -21.67 2.81 30.63
C ALA A 148 -22.27 1.61 31.41
N THR A 149 -22.45 0.46 30.77
CA THR A 149 -23.34 -0.60 31.30
C THR A 149 -22.69 -1.97 31.47
N HIS A 150 -21.46 -2.21 30.98
CA HIS A 150 -20.80 -3.52 31.04
C HIS A 150 -19.46 -3.47 31.78
N SER A 151 -19.43 -4.07 32.96
CA SER A 151 -18.24 -4.11 33.83
C SER A 151 -17.05 -4.83 33.20
N ALA A 152 -17.30 -5.89 32.42
CA ALA A 152 -16.26 -6.60 31.68
C ALA A 152 -15.59 -5.68 30.63
N PHE A 153 -16.40 -4.90 29.91
CA PHE A 153 -15.90 -3.94 28.92
C PHE A 153 -15.08 -2.83 29.60
N GLN A 154 -15.59 -2.26 30.70
CA GLN A 154 -14.89 -1.25 31.48
C GLN A 154 -13.52 -1.74 31.97
N SER A 155 -13.47 -2.97 32.49
CA SER A 155 -12.23 -3.58 32.98
C SER A 155 -11.23 -3.81 31.85
N ALA A 156 -11.69 -4.33 30.71
CA ALA A 156 -10.84 -4.55 29.54
C ALA A 156 -10.33 -3.22 28.95
N ALA A 157 -11.18 -2.20 28.85
CA ALA A 157 -10.81 -0.88 28.34
C ALA A 157 -9.78 -0.19 29.25
N GLN A 158 -9.94 -0.30 30.57
CA GLN A 158 -8.99 0.24 31.54
C GLN A 158 -7.64 -0.50 31.48
N ALA A 159 -7.66 -1.83 31.37
CA ALA A 159 -6.45 -2.62 31.21
C ALA A 159 -5.70 -2.24 29.92
N PHE A 160 -6.43 -2.06 28.82
CA PHE A 160 -5.86 -1.59 27.55
C PHE A 160 -5.27 -0.18 27.68
N LEU A 161 -5.97 0.75 28.34
CA LEU A 161 -5.47 2.11 28.55
C LEU A 161 -4.11 2.11 29.28
N ILE A 162 -4.01 1.35 30.37
CA ILE A 162 -2.76 1.24 31.16
C ILE A 162 -1.63 0.68 30.29
N GLN A 163 -1.91 -0.36 29.51
CA GLN A 163 -0.91 -0.93 28.59
C GLN A 163 -0.49 0.07 27.51
N ALA A 164 -1.45 0.76 26.89
CA ALA A 164 -1.17 1.76 25.86
C ALA A 164 -0.38 2.95 26.42
N GLN A 165 -0.66 3.38 27.66
CA GLN A 165 0.10 4.42 28.34
C GLN A 165 1.55 4.02 28.62
N ALA A 166 1.77 2.74 28.95
CA ALA A 166 3.11 2.22 29.24
C ALA A 166 3.96 2.01 27.98
N VAL A 167 3.33 1.65 26.85
CA VAL A 167 4.04 1.23 25.62
C VAL A 167 4.06 2.32 24.54
N ILE A 168 3.06 3.20 24.52
CA ILE A 168 2.88 4.19 23.44
C ILE A 168 3.09 5.61 23.97
N ASN A 169 2.19 6.10 24.84
CA ASN A 169 2.24 7.47 25.35
C ASN A 169 1.45 7.61 26.67
N PRO A 170 2.06 8.08 27.78
CA PRO A 170 1.37 8.24 29.06
C PRO A 170 0.17 9.21 29.04
N ASP A 171 0.08 10.10 28.06
CA ASP A 171 -0.99 11.10 27.94
C ASP A 171 -2.28 10.55 27.30
N LEU A 172 -2.31 9.28 26.91
CA LEU A 172 -3.51 8.65 26.33
C LEU A 172 -4.68 8.64 27.32
N THR A 173 -5.88 8.77 26.78
CA THR A 173 -7.14 8.85 27.53
C THR A 173 -8.13 7.74 27.12
N ALA A 174 -9.23 7.62 27.86
CA ALA A 174 -10.32 6.70 27.49
C ALA A 174 -10.97 7.04 26.13
N ASP A 175 -10.96 8.32 25.73
CA ASP A 175 -11.43 8.74 24.42
C ASP A 175 -10.51 8.23 23.31
N ASP A 176 -9.19 8.22 23.55
CA ASP A 176 -8.21 7.65 22.61
C ASP A 176 -8.41 6.14 22.47
N VAL A 177 -8.66 5.43 23.57
CA VAL A 177 -8.96 3.98 23.54
C VAL A 177 -10.19 3.69 22.67
N ARG A 178 -11.25 4.49 22.81
CA ARG A 178 -12.46 4.34 21.97
C ARG A 178 -12.12 4.54 20.49
N GLU A 179 -11.37 5.59 20.15
CA GLU A 179 -11.00 5.86 18.76
C GLU A 179 -10.02 4.81 18.20
N MET A 180 -9.11 4.27 19.02
CA MET A 180 -8.23 3.16 18.64
C MET A 180 -9.02 1.89 18.36
N LEU A 181 -10.03 1.58 19.18
CA LEU A 181 -10.92 0.43 18.99
C LEU A 181 -11.76 0.55 17.71
N ILE A 182 -12.31 1.73 17.43
CA ILE A 182 -13.06 1.96 16.18
C ILE A 182 -12.15 1.79 14.96
N GLN A 183 -10.95 2.39 14.99
CA GLN A 183 -9.98 2.24 13.90
C GLN A 183 -9.56 0.78 13.72
N HIS A 184 -9.34 0.04 14.81
CA HIS A 184 -9.05 -1.39 14.77
C HIS A 184 -10.17 -2.16 14.08
N ILE A 185 -11.42 -2.06 14.55
CA ILE A 185 -12.59 -2.76 13.99
C ILE A 185 -12.74 -2.49 12.49
N LEU A 186 -12.48 -1.27 12.04
CA LEU A 186 -12.66 -0.90 10.64
C LEU A 186 -11.53 -1.38 9.72
N THR A 187 -10.35 -1.67 10.27
CA THR A 187 -9.14 -1.96 9.49
C THR A 187 -8.62 -3.37 9.63
N GLU A 188 -8.96 -4.11 10.70
CA GLU A 188 -8.55 -5.50 10.90
C GLU A 188 -8.81 -6.39 9.67
N ASP A 189 -10.01 -6.29 9.08
CA ASP A 189 -10.42 -7.06 7.91
C ASP A 189 -9.64 -6.61 6.66
N ILE A 190 -9.27 -5.33 6.56
CA ILE A 190 -8.47 -4.83 5.44
C ILE A 190 -7.09 -5.49 5.47
N PHE A 191 -6.42 -5.44 6.62
CA PHE A 191 -5.08 -6.01 6.73
C PHE A 191 -5.06 -7.53 6.57
N ALA A 192 -6.00 -8.23 7.22
CA ALA A 192 -6.09 -9.68 7.14
C ALA A 192 -6.26 -10.17 5.68
N GLN A 193 -7.03 -9.43 4.86
CA GLN A 193 -7.26 -9.80 3.46
C GLN A 193 -6.12 -9.40 2.52
N ILE A 194 -5.34 -8.35 2.83
CA ILE A 194 -4.23 -7.92 1.96
C ILE A 194 -3.03 -8.86 2.11
N PHE A 195 -2.66 -9.20 3.34
CA PHE A 195 -1.40 -9.89 3.59
C PHE A 195 -1.50 -11.41 3.55
N ASP A 196 -2.70 -12.00 3.61
CA ASP A 196 -2.93 -13.46 3.61
C ASP A 196 -2.16 -14.21 4.73
N GLU A 197 -1.50 -13.44 5.61
CA GLU A 197 -0.76 -13.84 6.79
C GLU A 197 -1.58 -13.39 8.00
N SER A 198 -2.59 -14.20 8.32
CA SER A 198 -3.45 -14.02 9.49
C SER A 198 -2.67 -13.91 10.81
N ASP A 199 -1.42 -14.33 10.81
CA ASP A 199 -0.59 -14.46 12.01
C ASP A 199 0.00 -13.12 12.46
N PHE A 200 0.19 -12.16 11.56
CA PHE A 200 0.82 -10.88 11.89
C PHE A 200 0.02 -10.10 12.98
N HIS A 201 -1.29 -9.97 12.79
CA HIS A 201 -2.15 -9.31 13.79
C HIS A 201 -2.32 -10.12 15.08
N GLN A 202 -2.15 -11.44 15.02
CA GLN A 202 -2.32 -12.30 16.18
C GLN A 202 -1.13 -12.26 17.13
N HIS A 203 0.06 -11.87 16.67
CA HIS A 203 1.25 -11.74 17.51
C HIS A 203 1.53 -10.31 17.97
N ASN A 204 1.00 -9.30 17.28
CA ASN A 204 1.16 -7.90 17.71
C ASN A 204 0.47 -7.64 19.07
N ASN A 205 1.25 -7.19 20.06
CA ASN A 205 0.78 -7.00 21.43
C ASN A 205 -0.40 -6.01 21.55
N VAL A 206 -0.41 -4.95 20.74
CA VAL A 206 -1.48 -3.94 20.75
C VAL A 206 -2.73 -4.50 20.08
N ALA A 207 -2.58 -5.19 18.94
CA ALA A 207 -3.69 -5.83 18.24
C ALA A 207 -4.36 -6.91 19.11
N ARG A 208 -3.58 -7.77 19.78
CA ARG A 208 -4.11 -8.80 20.70
C ARG A 208 -4.97 -8.19 21.80
N SER A 209 -4.53 -7.08 22.39
CA SER A 209 -5.29 -6.42 23.45
C SER A 209 -6.55 -5.73 22.91
N LEU A 210 -6.52 -5.20 21.68
CA LEU A 210 -7.70 -4.66 21.02
C LEU A 210 -8.71 -5.75 20.61
N TYR A 211 -8.24 -6.90 20.12
CA TYR A 211 -9.09 -8.08 19.89
C TYR A 211 -9.77 -8.56 21.16
N ALA A 212 -9.02 -8.62 22.26
CA ALA A 212 -9.57 -9.01 23.56
C ALA A 212 -10.66 -8.03 24.00
N LEU A 213 -10.45 -6.72 23.81
CA LEU A 213 -11.45 -5.69 24.11
C LEU A 213 -12.68 -5.79 23.20
N GLU A 214 -12.49 -5.97 21.89
CA GLU A 214 -13.56 -6.14 20.92
C GLU A 214 -14.43 -7.35 21.24
N ALA A 215 -13.81 -8.51 21.52
CA ALA A 215 -14.50 -9.76 21.77
C ALA A 215 -15.45 -9.73 22.97
N VAL A 216 -15.29 -8.78 23.90
CA VAL A 216 -16.18 -8.60 25.06
C VAL A 216 -17.58 -8.14 24.66
N PHE A 217 -17.72 -7.41 23.55
CA PHE A 217 -19.01 -6.80 23.19
C PHE A 217 -19.40 -6.96 21.73
N PHE A 218 -18.44 -7.08 20.82
CA PHE A 218 -18.68 -7.00 19.38
C PHE A 218 -18.48 -8.35 18.72
N THR A 219 -19.45 -9.26 18.92
CA THR A 219 -19.34 -10.65 18.45
C THR A 219 -20.40 -11.03 17.43
N GLY A 220 -20.05 -12.00 16.57
CA GLY A 220 -20.97 -12.74 15.70
C GLY A 220 -21.97 -11.87 14.92
N ALA A 221 -23.25 -11.99 15.29
CA ALA A 221 -24.35 -11.33 14.60
C ALA A 221 -24.32 -9.80 14.70
N LEU A 222 -23.86 -9.24 15.83
CA LEU A 222 -23.77 -7.79 16.02
C LEU A 222 -22.73 -7.20 15.07
N LYS A 223 -21.53 -7.78 15.04
CA LYS A 223 -20.45 -7.39 14.12
C LYS A 223 -20.90 -7.44 12.66
N LYS A 224 -21.47 -8.57 12.24
CA LYS A 224 -21.97 -8.75 10.87
C LYS A 224 -23.08 -7.76 10.50
N LYS A 225 -23.97 -7.43 11.45
CA LYS A 225 -25.05 -6.47 11.22
C LYS A 225 -24.50 -5.04 11.08
N THR A 226 -23.62 -4.63 11.99
CA THR A 226 -23.08 -3.27 12.04
C THR A 226 -22.18 -2.95 10.84
N LEU A 227 -21.37 -3.92 10.38
CA LEU A 227 -20.44 -3.72 9.27
C LEU A 227 -21.02 -4.11 7.90
N ARG A 228 -22.30 -4.50 7.82
CA ARG A 228 -22.89 -5.06 6.60
C ARG A 228 -22.77 -4.14 5.38
N SER A 229 -22.94 -2.84 5.57
CA SER A 229 -22.85 -1.85 4.49
C SER A 229 -21.43 -1.70 3.94
N LEU A 230 -20.40 -2.03 4.72
CA LEU A 230 -19.00 -1.97 4.28
C LEU A 230 -18.54 -3.23 3.53
N ALA A 231 -19.35 -4.29 3.50
CA ALA A 231 -19.00 -5.56 2.86
C ALA A 231 -18.59 -5.43 1.38
N PRO A 232 -19.26 -4.62 0.53
CA PRO A 232 -18.82 -4.43 -0.87
C PRO A 232 -17.42 -3.82 -0.97
N TYR A 233 -17.06 -2.92 -0.06
CA TYR A 233 -15.75 -2.30 -0.01
C TYR A 233 -14.65 -3.31 0.36
N TYR A 234 -14.88 -4.10 1.40
CA TYR A 234 -13.94 -5.16 1.78
C TYR A 234 -13.79 -6.22 0.68
N ALA A 235 -14.87 -6.55 -0.03
CA ALA A 235 -14.82 -7.46 -1.17
C ALA A 235 -13.96 -6.90 -2.34
N ALA A 236 -14.09 -5.61 -2.64
CA ALA A 236 -13.30 -4.96 -3.69
C ALA A 236 -11.79 -4.90 -3.33
N ILE A 237 -11.46 -4.59 -2.06
CA ILE A 237 -10.07 -4.65 -1.56
C ILE A 237 -9.53 -6.07 -1.72
N LYS A 238 -10.26 -7.08 -1.26
CA LYS A 238 -9.83 -8.49 -1.34
C LYS A 238 -9.59 -8.93 -2.78
N ALA A 239 -10.52 -8.61 -3.68
CA ALA A 239 -10.40 -8.96 -5.10
C ALA A 239 -9.17 -8.32 -5.76
N THR A 240 -8.85 -7.07 -5.37
CA THR A 240 -7.67 -6.36 -5.87
C THR A 240 -6.39 -6.93 -5.26
N ALA A 241 -6.35 -7.12 -3.95
CA ALA A 241 -5.18 -7.61 -3.22
C ALA A 241 -4.75 -9.02 -3.62
N ALA A 242 -5.71 -9.90 -3.91
CA ALA A 242 -5.45 -11.28 -4.37
C ALA A 242 -4.68 -11.36 -5.70
N ARG A 243 -4.61 -10.26 -6.46
CA ARG A 243 -3.90 -10.18 -7.74
C ARG A 243 -2.51 -9.57 -7.61
N LEU A 244 -2.18 -8.99 -6.45
CA LEU A 244 -0.86 -8.41 -6.20
C LEU A 244 0.12 -9.53 -5.87
N ALA A 245 1.16 -9.67 -6.69
CA ALA A 245 2.07 -10.81 -6.62
C ALA A 245 3.17 -10.61 -5.59
N SER A 246 3.60 -9.36 -5.36
CA SER A 246 4.73 -9.02 -4.50
C SER A 246 4.32 -8.27 -3.23
N HIS A 247 5.12 -8.43 -2.18
CA HIS A 247 4.93 -7.69 -0.92
C HIS A 247 4.97 -6.17 -1.13
N ASN A 248 5.86 -5.66 -1.98
CA ASN A 248 5.97 -4.23 -2.28
C ASN A 248 4.71 -3.67 -2.97
N GLU A 249 4.07 -4.44 -3.86
CA GLU A 249 2.79 -4.07 -4.45
C GLU A 249 1.68 -4.04 -3.40
N LYS A 250 1.61 -5.05 -2.51
CA LYS A 250 0.64 -5.09 -1.40
C LYS A 250 0.83 -3.92 -0.43
N GLN A 251 2.06 -3.59 -0.08
CA GLN A 251 2.40 -2.43 0.75
C GLN A 251 1.98 -1.12 0.09
N THR A 252 2.26 -0.95 -1.21
CA THR A 252 1.86 0.23 -1.96
C THR A 252 0.34 0.36 -2.03
N PHE A 253 -0.36 -0.74 -2.27
CA PHE A 253 -1.82 -0.78 -2.27
C PHE A 253 -2.39 -0.42 -0.89
N LEU A 254 -1.85 -0.99 0.19
CA LEU A 254 -2.25 -0.68 1.56
C LEU A 254 -2.12 0.82 1.86
N LYS A 255 -1.02 1.47 1.46
CA LYS A 255 -0.81 2.92 1.63
C LYS A 255 -1.95 3.73 0.99
N VAL A 256 -2.41 3.32 -0.18
CA VAL A 256 -3.49 4.02 -0.88
C VAL A 256 -4.86 3.77 -0.26
N ILE A 257 -5.13 2.52 0.17
CA ILE A 257 -6.34 2.20 0.95
C ILE A 257 -6.40 3.09 2.20
N TYR A 258 -5.27 3.18 2.89
CA TYR A 258 -5.10 3.97 4.09
C TYR A 258 -5.37 5.46 3.84
N GLU A 259 -4.76 6.06 2.81
CA GLU A 259 -4.95 7.49 2.50
C GLU A 259 -6.42 7.81 2.22
N ASN A 260 -7.09 6.95 1.44
CA ASN A 260 -8.49 7.12 1.11
C ASN A 260 -9.39 6.89 2.34
N PHE A 261 -9.09 5.89 3.17
CA PHE A 261 -9.80 5.63 4.41
C PHE A 261 -9.74 6.83 5.35
N TYR A 262 -8.54 7.39 5.59
CA TYR A 262 -8.38 8.53 6.51
C TYR A 262 -9.06 9.81 6.03
N ARG A 263 -8.99 10.09 4.72
CA ARG A 263 -9.70 11.23 4.12
C ARG A 263 -11.19 11.19 4.39
N VAL A 264 -11.77 10.00 4.51
CA VAL A 264 -13.20 9.82 4.84
C VAL A 264 -13.43 9.76 6.35
N TYR A 265 -12.64 8.97 7.08
CA TYR A 265 -12.80 8.71 8.50
C TYR A 265 -12.66 9.97 9.36
N ASN A 266 -11.63 10.76 9.10
CA ASN A 266 -11.37 11.99 9.85
C ASN A 266 -10.72 13.05 8.95
N PRO A 267 -11.51 13.77 8.13
CA PRO A 267 -11.00 14.76 7.18
C PRO A 267 -10.14 15.84 7.84
N LYS A 268 -10.55 16.30 9.03
CA LYS A 268 -9.83 17.32 9.80
C LYS A 268 -8.50 16.82 10.34
N ALA A 269 -8.42 15.55 10.75
CA ALA A 269 -7.16 14.95 11.14
C ALA A 269 -6.32 14.52 9.94
N ALA A 270 -6.92 14.17 8.79
CA ALA A 270 -6.17 13.84 7.58
C ALA A 270 -5.33 15.03 7.09
N ASP A 271 -5.89 16.25 7.12
CA ASP A 271 -5.17 17.48 6.77
C ASP A 271 -4.09 17.85 7.82
N ARG A 272 -4.24 17.42 9.08
CA ARG A 272 -3.39 17.83 10.22
C ARG A 272 -2.33 16.80 10.61
N LEU A 273 -2.64 15.51 10.49
CA LEU A 273 -1.74 14.37 10.67
C LEU A 273 -0.83 14.18 9.47
N GLY A 274 -1.14 14.84 8.33
CA GLY A 274 -0.26 14.96 7.18
C GLY A 274 0.54 13.70 6.97
N VAL A 275 -0.14 12.60 6.61
CA VAL A 275 0.53 11.34 6.26
C VAL A 275 1.25 11.57 4.94
N ILE A 276 2.31 12.37 5.05
CA ILE A 276 3.20 12.77 3.99
C ILE A 276 4.24 11.68 3.99
N TYR A 277 4.11 10.78 3.02
CA TYR A 277 5.15 9.81 2.77
C TYR A 277 6.42 10.57 2.40
N THR A 278 7.44 10.44 3.25
CA THR A 278 8.78 10.92 2.91
C THR A 278 9.24 10.17 1.66
N PRO A 279 9.62 10.88 0.57
CA PRO A 279 10.14 10.23 -0.63
C PRO A 279 11.32 9.32 -0.29
N ASN A 280 11.32 8.10 -0.83
CA ASN A 280 12.32 7.08 -0.52
C ASN A 280 13.74 7.58 -0.84
N GLU A 281 13.90 8.41 -1.88
CA GLU A 281 15.17 9.00 -2.29
C GLU A 281 15.76 9.90 -1.18
N ILE A 282 14.89 10.65 -0.48
CA ILE A 282 15.30 11.51 0.64
C ILE A 282 15.70 10.63 1.83
N VAL A 283 14.92 9.60 2.13
CA VAL A 283 15.20 8.67 3.23
C VAL A 283 16.56 7.97 3.01
N ARG A 284 16.79 7.42 1.82
CA ARG A 284 18.07 6.77 1.45
C ARG A 284 19.25 7.71 1.55
N PHE A 285 19.09 8.96 1.09
CA PHE A 285 20.12 9.98 1.22
C PHE A 285 20.46 10.24 2.69
N MET A 286 19.45 10.36 3.56
CA MET A 286 19.66 10.60 4.99
C MET A 286 20.37 9.41 5.67
N ILE A 287 19.97 8.17 5.35
CA ILE A 287 20.59 6.96 5.90
C ILE A 287 22.07 6.88 5.49
N ALA A 288 22.37 7.01 4.19
CA ALA A 288 23.73 6.94 3.70
C ALA A 288 24.60 8.07 4.27
N SER A 289 24.03 9.27 4.43
CA SER A 289 24.72 10.40 5.04
C SER A 289 25.01 10.17 6.52
N ALA A 290 24.03 9.63 7.26
CA ALA A 290 24.19 9.31 8.68
C ALA A 290 25.25 8.22 8.91
N ASP A 291 25.27 7.18 8.07
CA ASP A 291 26.29 6.13 8.14
C ASP A 291 27.70 6.65 7.82
N TRP A 292 27.82 7.47 6.77
CA TRP A 292 29.09 8.12 6.45
C TRP A 292 29.59 9.05 7.57
N LEU A 293 28.70 9.85 8.17
CA LEU A 293 29.03 10.70 9.30
C LEU A 293 29.43 9.87 10.53
N CYS A 294 28.73 8.77 10.78
CA CYS A 294 29.06 7.84 11.87
C CYS A 294 30.49 7.31 11.70
N GLN A 295 30.82 6.87 10.49
CA GLN A 295 32.13 6.34 10.17
C GLN A 295 33.22 7.41 10.27
N ARG A 296 32.97 8.59 9.71
CA ARG A 296 33.94 9.69 9.68
C ARG A 296 34.27 10.21 11.07
N HIS A 297 33.28 10.35 11.93
CA HIS A 297 33.43 11.04 13.21
C HIS A 297 33.61 10.09 14.41
N PHE A 298 33.12 8.86 14.30
CA PHE A 298 33.17 7.88 15.40
C PHE A 298 33.87 6.58 15.04
N GLY A 299 34.27 6.38 13.77
CA GLY A 299 34.93 5.15 13.33
C GLY A 299 34.03 3.92 13.38
N ARG A 300 32.71 4.12 13.35
CA ARG A 300 31.68 3.08 13.43
C ARG A 300 30.69 3.21 12.28
N TYR A 301 30.10 2.11 11.86
CA TYR A 301 28.96 2.10 10.95
C TYR A 301 27.65 1.96 11.74
N LEU A 302 26.52 2.40 11.18
CA LEU A 302 25.20 2.28 11.83
C LEU A 302 24.83 0.82 12.16
N ILE A 303 25.30 -0.12 11.35
CA ILE A 303 25.05 -1.55 11.56
C ILE A 303 25.94 -2.17 12.66
N ASP A 304 26.99 -1.48 13.10
CA ASP A 304 27.89 -2.02 14.11
C ASP A 304 27.19 -2.11 15.47
N LYS A 305 27.59 -3.10 16.26
CA LYS A 305 27.10 -3.30 17.63
C LYS A 305 27.40 -2.07 18.51
N ASP A 306 26.53 -1.82 19.48
CA ASP A 306 26.56 -0.68 20.41
C ASP A 306 26.28 0.67 19.73
N VAL A 307 25.56 0.66 18.60
CA VAL A 307 25.05 1.84 17.89
C VAL A 307 23.53 1.75 17.79
N ASP A 308 22.83 2.24 18.81
CA ASP A 308 21.36 2.26 18.86
C ASP A 308 20.76 3.28 17.87
N ILE A 309 19.70 2.89 17.18
CA ILE A 309 18.98 3.74 16.23
C ILE A 309 17.52 3.86 16.66
N LEU A 310 17.06 5.09 16.84
CA LEU A 310 15.66 5.41 17.16
C LEU A 310 15.03 6.25 16.05
N ASP A 311 13.92 5.77 15.51
CA ASP A 311 12.96 6.58 14.77
C ASP A 311 11.81 7.01 15.69
N PRO A 312 11.78 8.26 16.19
CA PRO A 312 10.79 8.68 17.17
C PRO A 312 9.39 8.95 16.56
N ALA A 313 9.27 8.98 15.23
CA ALA A 313 8.03 9.29 14.52
C ALA A 313 7.97 8.47 13.23
N SER A 314 7.87 7.16 13.42
CA SER A 314 8.08 6.16 12.36
C SER A 314 7.04 6.22 11.23
N GLY A 315 5.85 6.75 11.51
CA GLY A 315 4.76 6.79 10.55
C GLY A 315 4.44 5.38 10.09
N THR A 316 4.74 5.08 8.82
CA THR A 316 4.55 3.76 8.21
C THR A 316 5.81 2.89 8.18
N GLY A 317 6.85 3.26 8.93
CA GLY A 317 8.09 2.49 9.07
C GLY A 317 9.14 2.72 7.99
N THR A 318 9.01 3.77 7.16
CA THR A 318 9.86 3.96 5.97
C THR A 318 11.35 4.01 6.30
N PHE A 319 11.77 4.77 7.31
CA PHE A 319 13.19 4.86 7.69
C PHE A 319 13.73 3.52 8.14
N ILE A 320 12.99 2.80 8.98
CA ILE A 320 13.41 1.47 9.45
C ILE A 320 13.50 0.50 8.28
N CYS A 321 12.50 0.44 7.39
CA CYS A 321 12.53 -0.45 6.22
C CYS A 321 13.74 -0.17 5.32
N GLU A 322 14.00 1.10 5.01
CA GLU A 322 15.15 1.50 4.19
C GLU A 322 16.49 1.26 4.90
N LEU A 323 16.55 1.34 6.23
CA LEU A 323 17.73 0.94 7.02
C LEU A 323 18.00 -0.57 6.90
N LEU A 324 16.96 -1.40 7.03
CA LEU A 324 17.10 -2.85 6.86
C LEU A 324 17.62 -3.19 5.45
N GLU A 325 17.08 -2.54 4.41
CA GLU A 325 17.55 -2.69 3.03
C GLU A 325 19.01 -2.25 2.85
N TYR A 326 19.39 -1.12 3.47
CA TYR A 326 20.78 -0.65 3.47
C TYR A 326 21.74 -1.66 4.11
N PHE A 327 21.26 -2.43 5.10
CA PHE A 327 22.02 -3.44 5.83
C PHE A 327 21.97 -4.85 5.21
N ARG A 328 21.19 -5.07 4.14
CA ARG A 328 20.91 -6.39 3.51
C ARG A 328 22.16 -7.26 3.27
N GLY A 329 23.31 -6.66 2.99
CA GLY A 329 24.57 -7.39 2.75
C GLY A 329 25.27 -7.97 3.98
N GLN A 330 24.75 -7.78 5.20
CA GLN A 330 25.39 -8.17 6.46
C GLN A 330 24.42 -8.90 7.40
N PRO A 331 23.93 -10.10 7.04
CA PRO A 331 22.79 -10.76 7.70
C PRO A 331 22.98 -11.00 9.20
N ALA A 332 24.17 -11.44 9.64
CA ALA A 332 24.43 -11.68 11.06
C ALA A 332 24.39 -10.40 11.90
N LYS A 333 24.90 -9.28 11.38
CA LYS A 333 24.83 -7.99 12.07
C LYS A 333 23.41 -7.43 12.03
N LEU A 334 22.72 -7.57 10.90
CA LEU A 334 21.33 -7.15 10.72
C LEU A 334 20.41 -7.84 11.74
N ALA A 335 20.53 -9.14 11.93
CA ALA A 335 19.73 -9.89 12.90
C ALA A 335 19.93 -9.33 14.32
N TYR A 336 21.18 -9.13 14.74
CA TYR A 336 21.46 -8.54 16.05
C TYR A 336 20.89 -7.12 16.18
N LYS A 337 21.10 -6.28 15.15
CA LYS A 337 20.61 -4.90 15.08
C LYS A 337 19.08 -4.86 15.22
N TYR A 338 18.37 -5.70 14.46
CA TYR A 338 16.91 -5.82 14.47
C TYR A 338 16.35 -6.21 15.84
N HIS A 339 16.93 -7.21 16.50
CA HIS A 339 16.40 -7.71 17.78
C HIS A 339 16.76 -6.84 18.99
N HIS A 340 17.79 -5.99 18.89
CA HIS A 340 18.37 -5.38 20.09
C HIS A 340 18.63 -3.88 20.01
N GLU A 341 18.76 -3.28 18.82
CA GLU A 341 19.34 -1.93 18.68
C GLU A 341 18.60 -1.06 17.63
N LEU A 342 17.45 -1.51 17.13
CA LEU A 342 16.51 -0.72 16.31
C LEU A 342 15.23 -0.45 17.11
N TYR A 343 14.86 0.82 17.19
CA TYR A 343 13.68 1.28 17.90
C TYR A 343 12.86 2.21 17.01
N ALA A 344 11.55 2.10 17.10
CA ALA A 344 10.63 2.94 16.35
C ALA A 344 9.39 3.23 17.18
N ASN A 345 9.02 4.51 17.26
CA ASN A 345 7.84 4.96 17.98
C ASN A 345 6.82 5.56 17.01
N GLU A 346 5.56 5.27 17.27
CA GLU A 346 4.43 5.88 16.55
C GLU A 346 3.24 6.00 17.50
N VAL A 347 2.58 7.15 17.48
CA VAL A 347 1.46 7.48 18.37
C VAL A 347 0.13 7.04 17.76
N ALA A 348 0.00 7.16 16.43
CA ALA A 348 -1.23 6.79 15.74
C ALA A 348 -1.30 5.27 15.52
N ILE A 349 -2.40 4.65 15.96
CA ILE A 349 -2.57 3.18 15.93
C ILE A 349 -2.43 2.58 14.53
N LEU A 350 -2.94 3.26 13.51
CA LEU A 350 -2.98 2.70 12.17
C LEU A 350 -1.62 2.81 11.46
N PRO A 351 -0.92 3.97 11.47
CA PRO A 351 0.51 4.01 11.12
C PRO A 351 1.34 2.98 11.88
N TYR A 352 1.11 2.80 13.19
CA TYR A 352 1.79 1.77 13.97
C TYR A 352 1.59 0.35 13.42
N TYR A 353 0.37 -0.05 13.04
CA TYR A 353 0.15 -1.37 12.43
C TYR A 353 0.86 -1.51 11.08
N VAL A 354 0.79 -0.47 10.25
CA VAL A 354 1.46 -0.46 8.95
C VAL A 354 2.99 -0.53 9.14
N ALA A 355 3.54 0.20 10.10
CA ALA A 355 4.97 0.20 10.39
C ALA A 355 5.46 -1.17 10.83
N ASN A 356 4.80 -1.80 11.82
CA ASN A 356 5.17 -3.16 12.24
C ASN A 356 5.16 -4.13 11.06
N LEU A 357 4.11 -4.08 10.23
CA LEU A 357 3.97 -5.00 9.10
C LEU A 357 5.06 -4.80 8.06
N ASN A 358 5.33 -3.55 7.72
CA ASN A 358 6.36 -3.23 6.74
C ASN A 358 7.75 -3.62 7.25
N ILE A 359 8.03 -3.38 8.53
CA ILE A 359 9.33 -3.67 9.14
C ILE A 359 9.57 -5.18 9.21
N GLU A 360 8.61 -5.95 9.74
CA GLU A 360 8.71 -7.41 9.86
C GLU A 360 8.81 -8.08 8.48
N ALA A 361 7.98 -7.67 7.53
CA ALA A 361 8.02 -8.26 6.20
C ALA A 361 9.26 -7.85 5.39
N THR A 362 9.78 -6.64 5.60
CA THR A 362 11.07 -6.23 5.00
C THR A 362 12.20 -7.08 5.56
N TYR A 363 12.23 -7.27 6.89
CA TYR A 363 13.20 -8.16 7.54
C TYR A 363 13.11 -9.58 6.99
N ALA A 364 11.91 -10.18 6.96
CA ALA A 364 11.67 -11.51 6.43
C ALA A 364 12.04 -11.62 4.94
N GLY A 365 11.78 -10.59 4.14
CA GLY A 365 12.18 -10.53 2.74
C GLY A 365 13.70 -10.40 2.52
N ILE A 366 14.45 -9.98 3.54
CA ILE A 366 15.91 -9.91 3.53
C ILE A 366 16.54 -11.22 4.01
N THR A 367 16.06 -11.75 5.14
CA THR A 367 16.68 -12.86 5.86
C THR A 367 16.12 -14.22 5.46
N GLY A 368 14.88 -14.26 4.95
CA GLY A 368 14.11 -15.49 4.78
C GLY A 368 13.51 -16.02 6.09
N GLU A 369 13.63 -15.27 7.19
CA GLU A 369 13.15 -15.63 8.52
C GLU A 369 12.11 -14.61 9.00
N TYR A 370 10.96 -15.10 9.47
CA TYR A 370 10.01 -14.27 10.21
C TYR A 370 10.48 -14.17 11.66
N ALA A 371 10.58 -12.94 12.18
CA ALA A 371 11.10 -12.65 13.52
C ALA A 371 10.00 -12.47 14.55
#